data_AF-A0A7S1C585-F1
#
_entry.id   AF-A0A7S1C585-F1
#
_cell.length_a   1.000
_cell.length_b   1.000
_cell.length_c   1.000
_cell.angle_alpha   90.00
_cell.angle_beta   90.00
_cell.angle_gamma   90.00
#
_symmetry.space_group_name_H-M   'P 1'
#
loop_
_entity.id
_entity.type
_entity.pdbx_description
1 polymer ?
#
loop_
_entity_poly.entity_id
_entity_poly.type
_entity_poly.pdbx_seq_one_letter_code
_entity_poly.pdbx_strand_id
1 'polypeptide(L)'
;VEAGEGDEARVKVRCTLTGHECPPTEEAVKAYAAGKAYRKASRIEGQRLAWEAATKDDPDRYGPYIIESIKDKARKVYCSLTRQVMDRDPAVVEKHMQSRRFKRAAAEAEEKAARKARKEAKRQERAARRAAGQRIGNGD
;
A
#
# COMPACT_ATOMS: atom_id res chain seq x y z
N VAL A 1 39.95 -21.67 42.86
CA VAL A 1 40.02 -22.99 42.19
C VAL A 1 38.84 -23.75 42.79
N GLU A 2 37.66 -23.75 42.19
CA GLU A 2 37.36 -24.13 40.82
C GLU A 2 36.19 -23.29 40.28
N ALA A 3 36.37 -22.81 39.05
CA ALA A 3 35.29 -22.36 38.21
C ALA A 3 34.84 -23.54 37.35
N GLY A 4 33.53 -23.70 37.15
CA GLY A 4 32.99 -24.45 36.01
C GLY A 4 31.90 -25.46 36.37
N GLU A 5 30.69 -25.21 35.87
CA GLU A 5 29.75 -26.14 35.20
C GLU A 5 28.39 -25.42 35.12
N GLY A 6 27.65 -25.27 34.02
CA GLY A 6 27.74 -25.74 32.65
C GLY A 6 26.36 -25.46 32.02
N ASP A 7 26.33 -24.75 30.88
CA ASP A 7 25.26 -24.76 29.87
C ASP A 7 23.79 -24.91 30.32
N GLU A 8 23.29 -23.99 31.16
CA GLU A 8 21.84 -23.72 31.19
C GLU A 8 21.52 -22.99 29.88
N ALA A 9 20.98 -23.74 28.91
CA ALA A 9 20.54 -23.25 27.60
C ALA A 9 19.99 -21.83 27.74
N ARG A 10 20.66 -20.84 27.15
CA ARG A 10 20.29 -19.41 27.29
C ARG A 10 18.88 -19.19 26.75
N VAL A 11 17.87 -19.42 27.59
CA VAL A 11 16.47 -19.22 27.25
C VAL A 11 16.33 -17.74 26.98
N LYS A 12 16.09 -17.37 25.72
CA LYS A 12 15.87 -15.98 25.32
C LYS A 12 14.45 -15.85 24.85
N VAL A 13 13.79 -14.76 25.25
CA VAL A 13 12.48 -14.41 24.72
C VAL A 13 12.69 -13.58 23.45
N ARG A 14 12.11 -14.05 22.35
CA ARG A 14 12.10 -13.35 21.06
C ARG A 14 10.77 -12.64 20.87
N CYS A 15 10.82 -11.33 20.62
CA CYS A 15 9.65 -10.58 20.18
C CYS A 15 9.32 -10.94 18.72
N THR A 16 8.13 -11.49 18.47
CA THR A 16 7.69 -11.85 17.11
C THR A 16 7.55 -10.65 16.18
N LEU A 17 7.24 -9.48 16.75
CA LEU A 17 7.01 -8.25 16.00
C LEU A 17 8.29 -7.56 15.53
N THR A 18 9.36 -7.62 16.31
CA THR A 18 10.62 -6.90 16.05
C THR A 18 11.82 -7.81 15.82
N GLY A 19 11.69 -9.10 16.13
CA GLY A 19 12.80 -10.07 16.14
C GLY A 19 13.81 -9.85 17.27
N HIS A 20 13.56 -8.91 18.18
CA HIS A 20 14.48 -8.60 19.28
C HIS A 20 14.50 -9.74 20.31
N GLU A 21 15.69 -10.10 20.77
CA GLU A 21 15.91 -11.12 21.78
C GLU A 21 16.34 -10.48 23.10
N CYS A 22 15.71 -10.89 24.19
CA CYS A 22 16.02 -10.42 25.54
C CYS A 22 16.05 -11.59 26.54
N PRO A 23 16.68 -11.41 27.72
CA PRO A 23 16.62 -12.38 28.79
C PRO A 23 15.16 -12.71 29.16
N PRO A 24 14.86 -13.92 29.66
CA PRO A 24 13.52 -14.36 29.99
C PRO A 24 13.09 -13.84 31.36
N THR A 25 13.47 -12.60 31.69
CA THR A 25 13.15 -11.94 32.95
C THR A 25 12.01 -10.95 32.72
N GLU A 26 11.06 -10.90 33.66
CA GLU A 26 9.89 -10.03 33.55
C GLU A 26 10.29 -8.56 33.39
N GLU A 27 11.32 -8.12 34.10
CA GLU A 27 11.86 -6.75 34.02
C GLU A 27 12.41 -6.42 32.64
N ALA A 28 13.18 -7.33 32.02
CA ALA A 28 13.74 -7.12 30.69
C ALA A 28 12.64 -7.04 29.62
N VAL A 29 11.63 -7.92 29.73
CA VAL A 29 10.48 -7.92 28.81
C VAL A 29 9.65 -6.65 28.96
N LYS A 30 9.35 -6.21 30.19
CA LYS A 30 8.62 -4.96 30.46
C LYS A 30 9.40 -3.74 29.99
N ALA A 31 10.71 -3.68 30.26
CA ALA A 31 11.57 -2.61 29.79
C ALA A 31 11.60 -2.52 28.26
N TYR A 32 11.69 -3.67 27.58
CA TYR A 32 11.64 -3.71 26.12
C TYR A 32 10.27 -3.28 25.56
N ALA A 33 9.18 -3.75 26.15
CA ALA A 33 7.82 -3.40 25.74
C ALA A 33 7.53 -1.89 25.92
N ALA A 34 8.05 -1.27 26.99
CA ALA A 34 7.98 0.18 27.19
C ALA A 34 8.94 0.97 26.27
N GLY A 35 9.90 0.26 25.66
CA GLY A 35 10.91 0.82 24.79
C GLY A 35 10.35 1.44 23.50
N LYS A 36 11.13 2.36 22.92
CA LYS A 36 10.79 3.06 21.68
C LYS A 36 10.67 2.11 20.48
N ALA A 37 11.50 1.07 20.44
CA ALA A 37 11.53 0.10 19.35
C ALA A 37 10.21 -0.69 19.26
N TYR A 38 9.76 -1.26 20.39
CA TYR A 38 8.50 -2.00 20.45
C TYR A 38 7.29 -1.12 20.15
N ARG A 39 7.18 0.04 20.79
CA ARG A 39 6.08 0.99 20.54
C ARG A 39 5.98 1.40 19.06
N LYS A 40 7.11 1.68 18.41
CA LYS A 40 7.13 2.03 16.98
C LYS A 40 6.64 0.86 16.13
N ALA A 41 7.11 -0.36 16.40
CA ALA A 41 6.70 -1.54 15.64
C ALA A 41 5.22 -1.86 15.86
N SER A 42 4.73 -1.78 17.10
CA SER A 42 3.33 -1.99 17.46
C SER A 42 2.41 -0.98 16.76
N ARG A 43 2.82 0.29 16.69
CA ARG A 43 2.09 1.30 15.93
C ARG A 43 2.01 0.98 14.44
N ILE A 44 3.13 0.60 13.82
CA ILE A 44 3.17 0.27 12.38
C ILE A 44 2.28 -0.95 12.09
N GLU A 45 2.32 -1.96 12.95
CA GLU A 45 1.50 -3.15 12.80
C GLU A 45 0.02 -2.86 13.00
N GLY A 46 -0.33 -2.03 14.00
CA GLY A 46 -1.70 -1.55 14.18
C GLY A 46 -2.22 -0.79 12.95
N GLN A 47 -1.38 0.04 12.32
CA GLN A 47 -1.72 0.73 11.08
C GLN A 47 -1.93 -0.24 9.91
N ARG A 48 -1.09 -1.29 9.80
CA ARG A 48 -1.23 -2.34 8.80
C ARG A 48 -2.56 -3.09 8.95
N LEU A 49 -2.90 -3.50 10.16
CA LEU A 49 -4.16 -4.19 10.46
C LEU A 49 -5.37 -3.30 10.17
N ALA A 50 -5.30 -2.00 10.53
CA ALA A 50 -6.36 -1.04 10.24
C ALA A 50 -6.54 -0.83 8.72
N TRP A 51 -5.45 -0.80 7.96
CA TRP A 51 -5.49 -0.74 6.49
C TRP A 51 -6.13 -2.00 5.89
N GLU A 52 -5.73 -3.18 6.35
CA GLU A 52 -6.28 -4.47 5.91
C GLU A 52 -7.77 -4.58 6.22
N ALA A 53 -8.22 -4.15 7.40
CA ALA A 53 -9.64 -4.09 7.74
C ALA A 53 -10.41 -3.13 6.81
N ALA A 54 -9.91 -1.89 6.66
CA ALA A 54 -10.56 -0.89 5.84
C ALA A 54 -10.68 -1.28 4.35
N THR A 55 -9.68 -1.98 3.81
CA THR A 55 -9.68 -2.45 2.41
C THR A 55 -10.46 -3.75 2.19
N LYS A 56 -10.60 -4.57 3.24
CA LYS A 56 -11.41 -5.80 3.18
C LYS A 56 -12.91 -5.49 3.19
N ASP A 57 -13.33 -4.50 3.98
CA ASP A 57 -14.74 -4.11 4.07
C ASP A 57 -15.19 -3.34 2.82
N ASP A 58 -14.31 -2.51 2.25
CA ASP A 58 -14.63 -1.70 1.06
C ASP A 58 -13.37 -1.57 0.16
N PRO A 59 -13.21 -2.45 -0.85
CA PRO A 59 -12.05 -2.41 -1.73
C PRO A 59 -12.03 -1.19 -2.65
N ASP A 60 -13.18 -0.55 -2.88
CA ASP A 60 -13.33 0.60 -3.77
C ASP A 60 -13.13 1.94 -3.04
N ARG A 61 -13.15 1.95 -1.70
CA ARG A 61 -13.03 3.14 -0.85
C ARG A 61 -11.87 4.07 -1.20
N TYR A 62 -10.70 3.50 -1.47
CA TYR A 62 -9.49 4.27 -1.80
C TYR A 62 -9.26 4.42 -3.32
N GLY A 63 -10.17 3.87 -4.13
CA GLY A 63 -10.20 3.95 -5.59
C GLY A 63 -8.99 3.29 -6.29
N PRO A 64 -8.96 3.27 -7.63
CA PRO A 64 -7.84 2.70 -8.39
C PRO A 64 -6.54 3.53 -8.30
N TYR A 65 -6.54 4.59 -7.48
CA TYR A 65 -5.45 5.55 -7.41
C TYR A 65 -4.42 5.21 -6.34
N ILE A 66 -4.86 4.62 -5.23
CA ILE A 66 -3.97 4.24 -4.13
C ILE A 66 -3.54 2.79 -4.34
N ILE A 67 -2.28 2.62 -4.71
CA ILE A 67 -1.67 1.31 -4.98
C ILE A 67 -0.53 1.04 -4.00
N GLU A 68 -0.05 -0.21 -3.96
CA GLU A 68 1.09 -0.55 -3.13
C GLU A 68 2.38 0.13 -3.60
N SER A 69 3.22 0.56 -2.66
CA SER A 69 4.52 1.13 -2.99
C SER A 69 5.46 0.03 -3.53
N ILE A 70 6.11 0.29 -4.65
CA ILE A 70 7.09 -0.65 -5.24
C ILE A 70 8.29 -0.86 -4.31
N LYS A 71 8.73 0.20 -3.61
CA LYS A 71 9.92 0.16 -2.75
C LYS A 71 9.63 -0.44 -1.37
N ASP A 72 8.50 -0.08 -0.77
CA ASP A 72 8.16 -0.41 0.62
C ASP A 72 6.73 -0.93 0.73
N LYS A 73 6.44 -2.08 0.09
CA LYS A 73 5.08 -2.64 0.06
C LYS A 73 4.47 -2.80 1.46
N ALA A 74 5.25 -3.28 2.43
CA ALA A 74 4.74 -3.59 3.76
C ALA A 74 4.26 -2.35 4.55
N ARG A 75 4.81 -1.16 4.27
CA ARG A 75 4.63 0.03 5.13
C ARG A 75 4.04 1.23 4.42
N LYS A 76 4.10 1.27 3.09
CA LYS A 76 3.78 2.46 2.32
C LYS A 76 2.86 2.16 1.15
N VAL A 77 2.04 3.14 0.84
CA VAL A 77 1.17 3.17 -0.33
C VAL A 77 1.57 4.34 -1.23
N TYR A 78 1.20 4.25 -2.50
CA TYR A 78 1.53 5.21 -3.53
C TYR A 78 0.27 5.69 -4.23
N CYS A 79 0.14 7.00 -4.40
CA CYS A 79 -0.95 7.60 -5.17
C CYS A 79 -0.51 7.81 -6.62
N SER A 80 -1.18 7.16 -7.57
CA SER A 80 -0.88 7.25 -9.00
C SER A 80 -1.16 8.62 -9.61
N LEU A 81 -2.14 9.36 -9.06
CA LEU A 81 -2.50 10.70 -9.51
C LEU A 81 -1.47 11.76 -9.09
N THR A 82 -1.16 11.80 -7.79
CA THR A 82 -0.30 12.84 -7.21
C THR A 82 1.18 12.45 -7.20
N ARG A 83 1.48 11.18 -7.50
CA ARG A 83 2.81 10.54 -7.43
C ARG A 83 3.45 10.58 -6.05
N GLN A 84 2.63 10.59 -5.00
CA GLN A 84 3.10 10.69 -3.63
C GLN A 84 3.12 9.31 -2.96
N VAL A 85 4.21 9.02 -2.25
CA VAL A 85 4.30 7.90 -1.32
C VAL A 85 3.86 8.38 0.06
N MET A 86 3.03 7.59 0.75
CA MET A 86 2.58 7.86 2.11
C MET A 86 2.55 6.58 2.93
N ASP A 87 2.48 6.74 4.25
CA ASP A 87 2.35 5.61 5.17
C ASP A 87 1.04 4.85 4.90
N ARG A 88 1.09 3.53 5.08
CA ARG A 88 -0.07 2.63 4.99
C ARG A 88 -0.95 2.79 6.24
N ASP A 89 -1.53 3.97 6.37
CA ASP A 89 -2.44 4.35 7.45
C ASP A 89 -3.72 4.93 6.82
N PRO A 90 -4.90 4.33 7.07
CA PRO A 90 -6.15 4.77 6.46
C PRO A 90 -6.47 6.24 6.76
N ALA A 91 -6.09 6.76 7.94
CA ALA A 91 -6.32 8.16 8.29
C ALA A 91 -5.43 9.13 7.49
N VAL A 92 -4.21 8.71 7.15
CA VAL A 92 -3.29 9.50 6.32
C VAL A 92 -3.77 9.51 4.86
N VAL A 93 -4.19 8.36 4.36
CA VAL A 93 -4.71 8.22 2.98
C VAL A 93 -6.00 9.01 2.81
N GLU A 94 -6.92 8.95 3.76
CA GLU A 94 -8.17 9.72 3.73
C GLU A 94 -7.89 11.22 3.66
N LYS A 95 -7.00 11.73 4.52
CA LYS A 95 -6.56 13.14 4.46
C LYS A 95 -5.93 13.50 3.13
N HIS A 96 -5.18 12.58 2.50
CA HIS A 96 -4.63 12.79 1.17
C HIS A 96 -5.72 12.90 0.11
N MET A 97 -6.71 12.01 0.10
CA MET A 97 -7.82 12.04 -0.86
C MET A 97 -8.66 13.31 -0.72
N GLN A 98 -8.84 13.81 0.50
CA GLN A 98 -9.57 15.04 0.76
C GLN A 98 -8.77 16.32 0.43
N SER A 99 -7.47 16.19 0.19
CA SER A 99 -6.58 17.33 -0.06
C SER A 99 -6.89 18.05 -1.38
N ARG A 100 -6.63 19.36 -1.41
CA ARG A 100 -6.77 20.19 -2.62
C ARG A 100 -5.94 19.66 -3.79
N ARG A 101 -4.74 19.13 -3.50
CA ARG A 101 -3.83 18.57 -4.50
C ARG A 101 -4.41 17.33 -5.17
N PHE A 102 -4.97 16.41 -4.38
CA PHE A 102 -5.58 15.20 -4.91
C PHE A 102 -6.82 15.53 -5.75
N LYS A 103 -7.73 16.35 -5.21
CA LYS A 103 -8.97 16.76 -5.91
C LYS A 103 -8.68 17.40 -7.28
N ARG A 104 -7.68 18.27 -7.35
CA ARG A 104 -7.23 18.85 -8.62
C ARG A 104 -6.70 17.79 -9.58
N ALA A 105 -5.82 16.91 -9.10
CA ALA A 105 -5.24 15.85 -9.93
C ALA A 105 -6.30 14.86 -10.44
N ALA A 106 -7.32 14.56 -9.62
CA ALA A 106 -8.46 13.74 -9.99
C ALA A 106 -9.27 14.39 -11.12
N ALA A 107 -9.65 15.65 -10.98
CA ALA A 107 -10.38 16.38 -12.02
C ALA A 107 -9.61 16.44 -13.35
N GLU A 108 -8.30 16.70 -13.30
CA GLU A 108 -7.45 16.70 -14.50
C GLU A 108 -7.34 15.30 -15.14
N ALA A 109 -7.38 14.23 -14.33
CA ALA A 109 -7.34 12.86 -14.82
C ALA A 109 -8.66 12.47 -15.51
N GLU A 110 -9.80 12.85 -14.93
CA GLU A 110 -11.13 12.61 -15.49
C GLU A 110 -11.30 13.32 -16.85
N GLU A 111 -10.88 14.58 -16.95
CA GLU A 111 -10.92 15.31 -18.22
C GLU A 111 -10.07 14.63 -19.31
N LYS A 112 -8.85 14.20 -18.95
CA LYS A 112 -7.96 13.48 -19.86
C LYS A 112 -8.55 12.14 -20.28
N ALA A 113 -9.20 11.42 -19.36
CA ALA A 113 -9.87 10.16 -19.66
C ALA A 113 -11.03 10.38 -20.65
N ALA A 114 -11.89 11.38 -20.40
CA ALA A 114 -12.99 11.73 -21.30
C ALA A 114 -12.50 12.11 -22.71
N ARG A 115 -11.42 12.89 -22.80
CA ARG A 115 -10.80 13.26 -24.08
C ARG A 115 -10.21 12.05 -24.80
N LYS A 116 -9.58 11.12 -24.09
CA LYS A 116 -9.06 9.87 -24.68
C LYS A 116 -10.20 9.00 -25.19
N ALA A 117 -11.25 8.79 -24.39
CA ALA A 117 -12.41 7.99 -24.77
C ALA A 117 -13.08 8.54 -26.05
N ARG A 118 -13.27 9.86 -26.16
CA ARG A 118 -13.80 10.49 -27.38
C ARG A 118 -12.92 10.23 -28.62
N LYS A 119 -11.61 10.35 -28.47
CA LYS A 119 -10.66 10.07 -29.57
C LYS A 119 -10.67 8.61 -29.97
N GLU A 120 -10.76 7.71 -28.99
CA GLU A 120 -10.76 6.28 -29.20
C GLU A 120 -12.05 5.81 -29.87
N ALA A 121 -13.21 6.31 -29.46
CA ALA A 121 -14.49 6.07 -30.14
C ALA A 121 -14.43 6.51 -31.62
N LYS A 122 -13.91 7.71 -31.90
CA LYS A 122 -13.73 8.18 -33.30
C LYS A 122 -12.75 7.32 -34.10
N ARG A 123 -11.71 6.79 -33.45
CA ARG A 123 -10.74 5.87 -34.09
C ARG A 123 -11.39 4.52 -34.39
N GLN A 124 -12.18 3.98 -33.46
CA GLN A 124 -12.91 2.74 -33.61
C GLN A 124 -13.96 2.84 -34.73
N GLU A 125 -14.72 3.93 -34.80
CA GLU A 125 -15.68 4.20 -35.89
C GLU A 125 -14.98 4.24 -37.26
N ARG A 126 -13.86 4.96 -37.36
CA ARG A 126 -13.07 5.02 -38.62
C ARG A 126 -12.49 3.65 -39.00
N ALA A 127 -12.03 2.87 -38.03
CA ALA A 127 -11.53 1.52 -38.27
C ALA A 127 -12.66 0.59 -38.74
N ALA A 128 -13.84 0.65 -38.10
CA ALA A 128 -15.02 -0.13 -38.49
C ALA A 128 -15.48 0.22 -39.92
N ARG A 129 -15.52 1.51 -40.28
CA ARG A 129 -15.87 1.95 -41.64
C ARG A 129 -14.87 1.47 -42.69
N ARG A 130 -13.57 1.50 -42.39
CA ARG A 130 -12.52 0.95 -43.27
C ARG A 130 -12.66 -0.56 -43.44
N ALA A 131 -12.87 -1.30 -42.34
CA ALA A 131 -13.05 -2.75 -42.37
C ALA A 131 -14.33 -3.18 -43.10
N ALA A 132 -15.39 -2.35 -43.08
CA ALA A 132 -16.59 -2.57 -43.88
C ALA A 132 -16.32 -2.32 -45.38
N GLY A 133 -15.65 -1.22 -45.74
CA GLY A 133 -15.33 -0.90 -47.13
C GLY A 133 -14.35 -1.90 -47.77
N GLN A 134 -13.39 -2.43 -47.01
CA GLN A 134 -12.41 -3.40 -47.50
C GLN A 134 -13.00 -4.80 -47.73
N ARG A 135 -14.14 -5.12 -47.08
CA ARG A 135 -14.90 -6.36 -47.35
C ARG A 135 -15.72 -6.31 -48.64
N ILE A 136 -16.07 -5.13 -49.12
CA ILE A 136 -16.82 -4.96 -50.37
C ILE A 136 -15.88 -5.03 -51.59
N GLY A 137 -14.60 -4.64 -51.46
CA GLY A 137 -13.65 -4.59 -52.57
C GLY A 137 -12.81 -5.86 -52.82
N ASN A 138 -12.93 -6.90 -51.99
CA ASN A 138 -12.18 -8.17 -52.15
C ASN A 138 -13.08 -9.32 -52.64
N GLY A 139 -14.23 -9.01 -53.22
CA GLY A 139 -15.18 -9.98 -53.75
C GLY A 139 -15.57 -9.63 -55.19
N ASP A 140 -14.60 -9.70 -56.12
CA ASP A 140 -14.79 -9.94 -57.56
C ASP A 140 -13.44 -10.39 -58.16
#